data_AF-A0AA35X8B1-F1
#
_entry.id   AF-A0AA35X8B1-F1
#
_cell.length_a   1.000
_cell.length_b   1.000
_cell.length_c   1.000
_cell.angle_alpha   90.00
_cell.angle_beta   90.00
_cell.angle_gamma   90.00
#
_symmetry.space_group_name_H-M   'P 1'
#
loop_
_entity.id
_entity.type
_entity.pdbx_description
1 polymer ?
#
loop_
_entity_poly.entity_id
_entity_poly.type
_entity_poly.pdbx_seq_one_letter_code
_entity_poly.pdbx_strand_id
1 'polypeptide(L)'
;MLCVVCRQDFATYENCQFKYGDDLSPHGGNWTPLTPVDVLDNCSTFINVTFTSSLVNENRTAMVFRGPTRVNLKQSLWLNFSIDTTKREFGAMEFLIFSDWRDLDAMTAAERANYLAQEEAKQPLYTLPAGFRSWVKIYKIMRRDGAAKTNLSDFYLITDFSKYNDPRPLENRTSDPLLVLFEWKSPTYEYIEDILSTTIWNTLGSLAGVFVTLIKAGEYFYAWIKRMRRFVNSTVCLTV
;
A
#
# COMPACT_ATOMS: atom_id res chain seq x y z
N MET A 1 -8.49 6.80 -6.57
CA MET A 1 -9.13 7.08 -5.26
C MET A 1 -9.29 5.75 -4.55
N LEU A 2 -8.98 5.68 -3.26
CA LEU A 2 -8.92 4.41 -2.52
C LEU A 2 -10.32 3.86 -2.24
N CYS A 3 -10.49 2.55 -2.37
CA CYS A 3 -11.62 1.77 -1.89
C CYS A 3 -11.20 0.96 -0.68
N VAL A 4 -12.03 0.97 0.36
CA VAL A 4 -11.89 0.10 1.52
C VAL A 4 -13.10 -0.82 1.54
N VAL A 5 -12.88 -2.11 1.35
CA VAL A 5 -13.96 -3.10 1.33
C VAL A 5 -13.93 -3.89 2.62
N CYS A 6 -14.99 -3.78 3.40
CA CYS A 6 -15.15 -4.51 4.66
C CYS A 6 -16.15 -5.65 4.46
N ARG A 7 -15.79 -6.86 4.88
CA ARG A 7 -16.71 -8.01 4.83
C ARG A 7 -17.65 -7.97 6.02
N GLN A 8 -18.95 -7.90 5.74
CA GLN A 8 -19.97 -7.64 6.75
C GLN A 8 -20.58 -8.93 7.34
N ASP A 9 -20.21 -10.12 6.86
CA ASP A 9 -20.94 -11.37 7.11
C ASP A 9 -21.31 -11.65 8.60
N PHE A 10 -20.53 -11.15 9.56
CA PHE A 10 -20.79 -11.26 11.01
C PHE A 10 -20.66 -9.94 11.79
N ALA A 11 -20.56 -8.81 11.07
CA ALA A 11 -20.35 -7.50 11.65
C ALA A 11 -21.53 -6.58 11.35
N THR A 12 -22.14 -6.01 12.37
CA THR A 12 -23.17 -4.98 12.23
C THR A 12 -22.52 -3.61 12.10
N TYR A 13 -22.74 -2.93 10.98
CA TYR A 13 -22.29 -1.56 10.78
C TYR A 13 -23.05 -0.60 11.69
N GLU A 14 -22.33 0.21 12.46
CA GLU A 14 -22.94 1.19 13.37
C GLU A 14 -22.80 2.61 12.84
N ASN A 15 -21.58 3.04 12.49
CA ASN A 15 -21.33 4.42 12.09
C ASN A 15 -20.06 4.56 11.24
N CYS A 16 -20.03 5.60 10.42
CA CYS A 16 -18.85 6.04 9.68
C CYS A 16 -18.72 7.56 9.71
N GLN A 17 -17.50 8.05 9.90
CA GLN A 17 -17.18 9.47 9.83
C GLN A 17 -15.79 9.69 9.23
N PHE A 18 -15.63 10.75 8.44
CA PHE A 18 -14.29 11.26 8.16
C PHE A 18 -13.81 12.11 9.34
N LYS A 19 -12.55 11.91 9.74
CA LYS A 19 -11.84 12.71 10.72
C LYS A 19 -10.67 13.41 10.04
N TYR A 20 -10.21 14.50 10.64
CA TYR A 20 -9.12 15.31 10.11
C TYR A 20 -8.11 15.59 11.22
N GLY A 21 -6.84 15.75 10.85
CA GLY A 21 -5.76 15.87 11.83
C GLY A 21 -5.54 14.57 12.62
N ASP A 22 -4.95 14.71 13.81
CA ASP A 22 -4.69 13.59 14.73
C ASP A 22 -5.85 13.44 15.75
N ASP A 23 -7.10 13.72 15.36
CA ASP A 23 -8.25 13.63 16.27
C ASP A 23 -8.52 12.18 16.69
N LEU A 24 -8.19 11.88 17.95
CA LEU A 24 -8.35 10.58 18.58
C LEU A 24 -9.66 10.44 19.39
N SER A 25 -10.52 11.47 19.41
CA SER A 25 -11.64 11.55 20.35
C SER A 25 -12.68 10.44 20.17
N PRO A 26 -13.01 9.65 21.22
CA PRO A 26 -14.19 8.79 21.22
C PRO A 26 -15.47 9.67 21.27
N HIS A 27 -16.49 9.23 20.55
CA HIS A 27 -17.71 9.95 20.17
C HIS A 27 -18.52 10.70 21.24
N GLY A 28 -19.36 11.64 20.77
CA GLY A 28 -20.66 11.97 21.39
C GLY A 28 -20.87 13.41 21.86
N GLY A 29 -19.82 14.24 21.89
CA GLY A 29 -19.94 15.66 22.21
C GLY A 29 -20.05 16.51 20.95
N ASN A 30 -20.86 17.58 21.01
CA ASN A 30 -21.00 18.61 19.98
C ASN A 30 -19.63 18.99 19.37
N TRP A 31 -19.31 18.38 18.24
CA TRP A 31 -18.13 18.73 17.47
C TRP A 31 -18.47 20.04 16.76
N THR A 32 -17.91 21.16 17.22
CA THR A 32 -17.92 22.38 16.41
C THR A 32 -16.94 22.13 15.27
N PRO A 33 -17.40 22.06 14.01
CA PRO A 33 -16.51 21.91 12.87
C PRO A 33 -15.44 23.00 12.94
N LEU A 34 -14.17 22.61 13.01
CA LEU A 34 -13.04 23.54 13.08
C LEU A 34 -12.99 24.39 11.80
N THR A 35 -13.63 23.94 10.72
CA THR A 35 -13.80 24.67 9.47
C THR A 35 -15.12 24.35 8.76
N PRO A 36 -15.65 25.23 7.89
CA PRO A 36 -16.83 24.96 7.04
C PRO A 36 -16.70 23.72 6.13
N VAL A 37 -15.48 23.20 5.98
CA VAL A 37 -15.13 22.04 5.13
C VAL A 37 -15.43 20.71 5.82
N ASP A 38 -15.47 20.68 7.16
CA ASP A 38 -15.72 19.47 7.96
C ASP A 38 -17.17 18.95 7.83
N VAL A 39 -18.10 19.81 7.38
CA VAL A 39 -19.54 19.50 7.25
C VAL A 39 -19.86 18.80 5.92
N LEU A 40 -18.95 18.79 4.94
CA LEU A 40 -19.28 18.44 3.56
C LEU A 40 -19.02 16.98 3.16
N ASP A 41 -18.14 16.26 3.85
CA ASP A 41 -17.80 14.87 3.51
C ASP A 41 -18.51 13.92 4.48
N ASN A 42 -19.83 13.75 4.29
CA ASN A 42 -20.57 12.70 4.98
C ASN A 42 -20.11 11.34 4.43
N CYS A 43 -19.83 10.38 5.30
CA CYS A 43 -19.46 9.01 4.89
C CYS A 43 -20.66 8.20 4.34
N SER A 44 -21.75 8.88 3.96
CA SER A 44 -23.04 8.30 3.58
C SER A 44 -23.06 7.56 2.24
N THR A 45 -21.93 7.46 1.53
CA THR A 45 -21.84 6.73 0.27
C THR A 45 -20.98 5.48 0.45
N PHE A 46 -21.56 4.44 1.04
CA PHE A 46 -21.02 3.08 0.95
C PHE A 46 -21.89 2.27 -0.02
N ILE A 47 -21.28 1.29 -0.68
CA ILE A 47 -21.97 0.43 -1.65
C ILE A 47 -21.96 -0.99 -1.11
N ASN A 48 -23.14 -1.58 -0.96
CA ASN A 48 -23.26 -3.00 -0.62
C ASN A 48 -23.15 -3.83 -1.90
N VAL A 49 -22.24 -4.80 -1.90
CA VAL A 49 -22.00 -5.70 -3.02
C VAL A 49 -22.07 -7.14 -2.53
N THR A 50 -22.92 -7.94 -3.18
CA THR A 50 -22.95 -9.39 -3.02
C THR A 50 -22.26 -10.02 -4.21
N PHE A 51 -21.24 -10.84 -3.99
CA PHE A 51 -20.46 -11.45 -5.06
C PHE A 51 -20.08 -12.89 -4.69
N THR A 52 -19.79 -13.70 -5.70
CA THR A 52 -19.29 -15.06 -5.48
C THR A 52 -17.78 -15.00 -5.37
N SER A 53 -17.25 -15.43 -4.22
CA SER A 53 -15.82 -15.45 -3.94
C SER A 53 -15.10 -16.39 -4.87
N SER A 54 -14.05 -15.93 -5.52
CA SER A 54 -13.17 -16.77 -6.34
C SER A 54 -12.27 -17.68 -5.49
N LEU A 55 -12.06 -17.34 -4.22
CA LEU A 55 -11.19 -18.08 -3.29
C LEU A 55 -11.92 -19.27 -2.64
N VAL A 56 -13.17 -19.07 -2.24
CA VAL A 56 -13.93 -20.05 -1.43
C VAL A 56 -15.17 -20.57 -2.18
N ASN A 57 -15.47 -20.05 -3.38
CA ASN A 57 -16.63 -20.42 -4.20
C ASN A 57 -17.97 -20.29 -3.45
N GLU A 58 -18.06 -19.32 -2.53
CA GLU A 58 -19.25 -19.02 -1.74
C GLU A 58 -19.71 -17.58 -2.00
N ASN A 59 -21.00 -17.33 -1.83
CA ASN A 59 -21.52 -15.97 -1.92
C ASN A 59 -21.14 -15.18 -0.66
N ARG A 60 -20.48 -14.04 -0.87
CA ARG A 60 -20.02 -13.13 0.16
C ARG A 60 -20.70 -11.79 0.05
N THR A 61 -20.84 -11.11 1.18
CA THR A 61 -21.37 -9.75 1.26
C THR A 61 -20.29 -8.80 1.76
N ALA A 62 -20.14 -7.67 1.05
CA ALA A 62 -19.16 -6.67 1.41
C ALA A 62 -19.71 -5.25 1.29
N MET A 63 -19.26 -4.40 2.21
CA MET A 63 -19.50 -2.96 2.20
C MET A 63 -18.26 -2.27 1.65
N VAL A 64 -18.43 -1.54 0.55
CA VAL A 64 -17.35 -0.79 -0.09
C VAL A 64 -17.45 0.67 0.32
N PHE A 65 -16.42 1.18 1.00
CA PHE A 65 -16.31 2.56 1.46
C PHE A 65 -15.31 3.34 0.62
N ARG A 66 -15.60 4.62 0.42
CA ARG A 66 -14.66 5.57 -0.15
C ARG A 66 -13.57 5.86 0.88
N GLY A 67 -12.33 5.55 0.55
CA GLY A 67 -11.18 5.82 1.41
C GLY A 67 -10.84 7.32 1.51
N PRO A 68 -9.96 7.70 2.46
CA PRO A 68 -9.50 9.08 2.61
C PRO A 68 -8.82 9.58 1.33
N THR A 69 -8.94 10.88 1.04
CA THR A 69 -8.40 11.51 -0.17
C THR A 69 -7.54 12.73 0.12
N ARG A 70 -7.83 13.46 1.19
CA ARG A 70 -7.12 14.68 1.58
C ARG A 70 -5.97 14.37 2.54
N VAL A 71 -4.86 13.89 1.99
CA VAL A 71 -3.67 13.50 2.78
C VAL A 71 -3.05 14.69 3.52
N ASN A 72 -3.02 15.87 2.89
CA ASN A 72 -2.45 17.08 3.49
C ASN A 72 -3.20 17.53 4.75
N LEU A 73 -4.49 17.23 4.86
CA LEU A 73 -5.31 17.52 6.05
C LEU A 73 -5.36 16.36 7.04
N LYS A 74 -4.54 15.31 6.82
CA LYS A 74 -4.60 14.04 7.53
C LYS A 74 -6.04 13.50 7.63
N GLN A 75 -6.74 13.48 6.50
CA GLN A 75 -8.08 12.89 6.47
C GLN A 75 -7.98 11.39 6.76
N SER A 76 -8.80 10.93 7.69
CA SER A 76 -8.91 9.53 8.07
C SER A 76 -10.38 9.07 8.01
N LEU A 77 -10.60 7.85 7.57
CA LEU A 77 -11.91 7.21 7.50
C LEU A 77 -12.10 6.37 8.77
N TRP A 78 -13.00 6.81 9.64
CA TRP A 78 -13.34 6.11 10.86
C TRP A 78 -14.59 5.26 10.62
N LEU A 79 -14.48 3.96 10.86
CA LEU A 79 -15.59 3.00 10.80
C LEU A 79 -15.78 2.32 12.14
N ASN A 80 -17.04 2.12 12.52
CA ASN A 80 -17.42 1.40 13.72
C ASN A 80 -18.39 0.28 13.38
N PHE A 81 -18.02 -0.91 13.81
CA PHE A 81 -18.79 -2.13 13.66
C PHE A 81 -18.99 -2.79 15.02
N SER A 82 -20.03 -3.57 15.13
CA SER A 82 -20.32 -4.42 16.28
C SER A 82 -20.35 -5.86 15.83
N ILE A 83 -19.52 -6.70 16.43
CA ILE A 83 -19.40 -8.12 16.07
C ILE A 83 -20.08 -8.96 17.14
N ASP A 84 -20.97 -9.83 16.68
CA ASP A 84 -21.65 -10.80 17.53
C ASP A 84 -20.69 -11.93 17.89
N THR A 85 -20.32 -12.01 19.16
CA THR A 85 -19.32 -12.96 19.69
C THR A 85 -19.89 -14.37 19.85
N THR A 86 -21.21 -14.54 19.69
CA THR A 86 -21.86 -15.84 19.90
C THR A 86 -21.71 -16.80 18.72
N LYS A 87 -21.43 -16.28 17.52
CA LYS A 87 -21.44 -17.05 16.26
C LYS A 87 -20.07 -17.56 15.81
N ARG A 88 -18.98 -17.03 16.38
CA ARG A 88 -17.60 -17.39 16.02
C ARG A 88 -16.72 -17.39 17.25
N GLU A 89 -15.74 -18.28 17.25
CA GLU A 89 -14.70 -18.36 18.29
C GLU A 89 -13.73 -17.16 18.24
N PHE A 90 -13.63 -16.49 17.09
CA PHE A 90 -12.79 -15.31 16.88
C PHE A 90 -13.63 -14.13 16.39
N GLY A 91 -13.63 -13.05 17.16
CA GLY A 91 -14.17 -11.76 16.74
C GLY A 91 -13.18 -11.08 15.81
N ALA A 92 -13.41 -11.20 14.50
CA ALA A 92 -12.56 -10.55 13.51
C ALA A 92 -13.36 -10.17 12.26
N MET A 93 -12.93 -9.08 11.61
CA MET A 93 -13.48 -8.62 10.35
C MET A 93 -12.38 -8.56 9.30
N GLU A 94 -12.68 -9.09 8.12
CA GLU A 94 -11.76 -9.05 7.00
C GLU A 94 -12.01 -7.81 6.15
N PHE A 95 -10.95 -7.27 5.57
CA PHE A 95 -11.02 -6.18 4.64
C PHE A 95 -9.99 -6.31 3.53
N LEU A 96 -10.30 -5.71 2.39
CA LEU A 96 -9.38 -5.55 1.26
C LEU A 96 -9.38 -4.10 0.80
N ILE A 97 -8.32 -3.71 0.09
CA ILE A 97 -8.14 -2.37 -0.43
C ILE A 97 -7.70 -2.42 -1.89
N PHE A 98 -8.20 -1.48 -2.69
CA PHE A 98 -7.73 -1.27 -4.06
C PHE A 98 -7.91 0.20 -4.44
N SER A 99 -7.23 0.63 -5.49
CA SER A 99 -7.56 1.89 -6.14
C SER A 99 -8.71 1.67 -7.10
N ASP A 100 -9.63 2.65 -7.19
CA ASP A 100 -10.57 2.91 -8.31
C ASP A 100 -12.03 3.10 -7.89
N TRP A 101 -12.26 3.85 -6.80
CA TRP A 101 -13.60 4.20 -6.34
C TRP A 101 -14.50 4.79 -7.44
N ARG A 102 -13.96 5.69 -8.27
CA ARG A 102 -14.75 6.36 -9.31
C ARG A 102 -15.28 5.40 -10.36
N ASP A 103 -14.47 4.42 -10.74
CA ASP A 103 -14.84 3.44 -11.76
C ASP A 103 -15.86 2.47 -11.17
N LEU A 104 -15.64 2.02 -9.94
CA LEU A 104 -16.58 1.17 -9.22
C LEU A 104 -17.95 1.85 -9.00
N ASP A 105 -17.96 3.14 -8.68
CA ASP A 105 -19.18 3.93 -8.49
C ASP A 105 -19.98 4.07 -9.80
N ALA A 106 -19.30 4.18 -10.94
CA ALA A 106 -19.94 4.25 -12.26
C ALA A 106 -20.49 2.91 -12.78
N MET A 107 -19.99 1.78 -12.28
CA MET A 107 -20.41 0.44 -12.71
C MET A 107 -21.81 0.06 -12.23
N THR A 108 -22.46 -0.83 -12.98
CA THR A 108 -23.72 -1.48 -12.57
C THR A 108 -23.48 -2.50 -11.45
N ALA A 109 -24.55 -2.92 -10.73
CA ALA A 109 -24.42 -3.86 -9.62
C ALA A 109 -23.76 -5.20 -10.02
N ALA A 110 -24.08 -5.72 -11.21
CA ALA A 110 -23.50 -6.97 -11.72
C ALA A 110 -22.00 -6.82 -12.06
N GLU A 111 -21.63 -5.70 -12.68
CA GLU A 111 -20.23 -5.37 -12.98
C GLU A 111 -19.42 -5.19 -11.70
N ARG A 112 -19.98 -4.53 -10.67
CA ARG A 112 -19.33 -4.38 -9.36
C ARG A 112 -19.07 -5.73 -8.68
N ALA A 113 -20.02 -6.66 -8.74
CA ALA A 113 -19.86 -7.99 -8.16
C ALA A 113 -18.71 -8.76 -8.84
N ASN A 114 -18.67 -8.75 -10.17
CA ASN A 114 -17.60 -9.40 -10.94
C ASN A 114 -16.24 -8.74 -10.71
N TYR A 115 -16.20 -7.40 -10.68
CA TYR A 115 -14.99 -6.65 -10.40
C TYR A 115 -14.45 -6.97 -9.00
N LEU A 116 -15.31 -7.01 -7.98
CA LEU A 116 -14.90 -7.30 -6.62
C LEU A 116 -14.40 -8.74 -6.45
N ALA A 117 -15.01 -9.71 -7.14
CA ALA A 117 -14.52 -11.09 -7.16
C ALA A 117 -13.12 -11.24 -7.80
N GLN A 118 -12.81 -10.41 -8.80
CA GLN A 118 -11.48 -10.35 -9.43
C GLN A 118 -10.46 -9.66 -8.52
N GLU A 119 -10.84 -8.57 -7.86
CA GLU A 119 -9.94 -7.88 -6.93
C GLU A 119 -9.67 -8.71 -5.68
N GLU A 120 -10.62 -9.52 -5.19
CA GLU A 120 -10.38 -10.49 -4.11
C GLU A 120 -9.30 -11.52 -4.50
N ALA A 121 -9.22 -11.92 -5.77
CA ALA A 121 -8.19 -12.87 -6.23
C ALA A 121 -6.80 -12.24 -6.38
N LYS A 122 -6.73 -10.92 -6.61
CA LYS A 122 -5.47 -10.20 -6.87
C LYS A 122 -4.89 -9.57 -5.61
N GLN A 123 -5.74 -8.98 -4.78
CA GLN A 123 -5.33 -8.18 -3.63
C GLN A 123 -5.19 -9.04 -2.37
N PRO A 124 -4.26 -8.71 -1.48
CA PRO A 124 -4.16 -9.36 -0.18
C PRO A 124 -5.39 -9.02 0.69
N LEU A 125 -5.89 -10.04 1.37
CA LEU A 125 -6.96 -9.92 2.36
C LEU A 125 -6.34 -9.71 3.74
N TYR A 126 -6.79 -8.68 4.45
CA TYR A 126 -6.33 -8.33 5.79
C TYR A 126 -7.42 -8.60 6.82
N THR A 127 -7.04 -8.82 8.08
CA THR A 127 -7.96 -9.15 9.17
C THR A 127 -7.76 -8.20 10.34
N LEU A 128 -8.86 -7.70 10.90
CA LEU A 128 -8.90 -6.80 12.04
C LEU A 128 -9.56 -7.50 13.24
N PRO A 129 -8.95 -7.47 14.43
CA PRO A 129 -9.51 -8.06 15.63
C PRO A 129 -10.58 -7.16 16.28
N ALA A 130 -11.66 -7.75 16.76
CA ALA A 130 -12.68 -7.09 17.57
C ALA A 130 -12.15 -6.78 18.99
N GLY A 131 -12.75 -5.79 19.65
CA GLY A 131 -12.34 -5.33 20.99
C GLY A 131 -11.14 -4.38 20.99
N PHE A 132 -10.59 -4.07 19.81
CA PHE A 132 -9.50 -3.13 19.63
C PHE A 132 -9.94 -1.96 18.74
N ARG A 133 -9.28 -0.83 18.96
CA ARG A 133 -9.16 0.24 17.98
C ARG A 133 -7.97 -0.08 17.08
N SER A 134 -8.24 -0.31 15.81
CA SER A 134 -7.24 -0.60 14.80
C SER A 134 -6.95 0.65 13.97
N TRP A 135 -5.69 1.06 13.88
CA TRP A 135 -5.26 2.17 13.05
C TRP A 135 -4.50 1.62 11.86
N VAL A 136 -5.05 1.79 10.67
CA VAL A 136 -4.52 1.26 9.41
C VAL A 136 -3.92 2.41 8.62
N LYS A 137 -2.58 2.45 8.59
CA LYS A 137 -1.80 3.42 7.84
C LYS A 137 -1.44 2.84 6.48
N ILE A 138 -1.89 3.51 5.43
CA ILE A 138 -1.82 3.02 4.06
C ILE A 138 -0.67 3.69 3.33
N TYR A 139 0.11 2.88 2.63
CA TYR A 139 1.12 3.28 1.67
C TYR A 139 0.70 2.76 0.30
N LYS A 140 0.92 3.58 -0.71
CA LYS A 140 0.77 3.15 -2.10
C LYS A 140 2.14 3.10 -2.74
N ILE A 141 2.47 1.91 -3.22
CA ILE A 141 3.72 1.60 -3.89
C ILE A 141 3.43 1.45 -5.37
N MET A 142 4.19 2.16 -6.18
CA MET A 142 4.16 2.02 -7.63
C MET A 142 5.36 1.18 -8.04
N ARG A 143 5.11 -0.02 -8.57
CA ARG A 143 6.14 -0.84 -9.17
C ARG A 143 6.23 -0.55 -10.66
N ARG A 144 7.43 -0.16 -11.11
CA ARG A 144 7.76 -0.10 -12.53
C ARG A 144 8.61 -1.32 -12.88
N ASP A 145 7.98 -2.31 -13.49
CA ASP A 145 8.70 -3.46 -14.03
C ASP A 145 9.50 -3.00 -15.25
N GLY A 146 10.79 -3.35 -15.32
CA GLY A 146 11.65 -2.96 -16.44
C GLY A 146 11.22 -3.54 -17.79
N ALA A 147 10.44 -4.63 -17.77
CA ALA A 147 9.96 -5.36 -18.95
C ALA A 147 8.45 -5.21 -19.23
N ALA A 148 7.63 -4.93 -18.21
CA ALA A 148 6.19 -4.78 -18.39
C ALA A 148 5.83 -3.32 -18.70
N LYS A 149 4.97 -3.10 -19.70
CA LYS A 149 4.52 -1.76 -20.12
C LYS A 149 3.55 -1.09 -19.13
N THR A 150 3.18 -1.77 -18.05
CA THR A 150 2.14 -1.35 -17.11
C THR A 150 2.73 -1.15 -15.73
N ASN A 151 2.51 0.02 -15.14
CA ASN A 151 2.82 0.26 -13.73
C ASN A 151 1.84 -0.56 -12.88
N LEU A 152 2.34 -1.51 -12.10
CA LEU A 152 1.55 -2.20 -11.09
C LEU A 152 1.51 -1.33 -9.85
N SER A 153 0.33 -1.16 -9.25
CA SER A 153 0.22 -0.44 -7.98
C SER A 153 -0.21 -1.38 -6.88
N ASP A 154 0.64 -1.52 -5.88
CA ASP A 154 0.41 -2.34 -4.70
C ASP A 154 0.17 -1.43 -3.49
N PHE A 155 -0.56 -1.95 -2.51
CA PHE A 155 -0.77 -1.28 -1.24
C PHE A 155 -0.03 -2.01 -0.13
N TYR A 156 0.69 -1.23 0.69
CA TYR A 156 1.29 -1.72 1.92
C TYR A 156 0.60 -1.08 3.11
N LEU A 157 0.42 -1.87 4.17
CA LEU A 157 -0.31 -1.46 5.36
C LEU A 157 0.58 -1.58 6.59
N ILE A 158 0.49 -0.58 7.47
CA ILE A 158 0.96 -0.68 8.84
C ILE A 158 -0.26 -0.60 9.73
N THR A 159 -0.44 -1.62 10.57
CA THR A 159 -1.56 -1.73 11.50
C THR A 159 -1.07 -1.55 12.93
N ASP A 160 -1.64 -0.56 13.61
CA ASP A 160 -1.42 -0.32 15.03
C ASP A 160 -2.70 -0.69 15.79
N PHE A 161 -2.58 -1.49 16.85
CA PHE A 161 -3.73 -1.91 17.66
C PHE A 161 -3.67 -1.27 19.04
N SER A 162 -4.78 -0.70 19.47
CA SER A 162 -4.97 -0.15 20.81
C SER A 162 -6.18 -0.81 21.45
N LYS A 163 -6.04 -1.30 22.69
CA LYS A 163 -7.17 -1.89 23.42
C LYS A 163 -8.28 -0.86 23.54
N TYR A 164 -9.50 -1.23 23.15
CA TYR A 164 -10.67 -0.39 23.35
C TYR A 164 -11.29 -0.68 24.72
N ASN A 165 -11.34 0.34 25.58
CA ASN A 165 -12.01 0.22 26.86
C ASN A 165 -13.49 0.54 26.66
N ASP A 166 -14.30 -0.49 26.47
CA ASP A 166 -15.73 -0.35 26.26
C ASP A 166 -16.41 0.27 27.50
N PRO A 167 -17.02 1.47 27.40
CA PRO A 167 -17.69 2.11 28.52
C PRO A 167 -19.04 1.45 28.87
N ARG A 168 -19.58 0.57 28.01
CA ARG A 168 -20.86 -0.11 28.25
C ARG A 168 -20.77 -1.00 29.51
N PRO A 169 -21.83 -1.09 30.33
CA PRO A 169 -21.90 -2.04 31.44
C PRO A 169 -21.73 -3.48 30.95
N LEU A 170 -21.15 -4.37 31.76
CA LEU A 170 -20.88 -5.78 31.42
C LEU A 170 -22.13 -6.53 30.92
N GLU A 171 -23.30 -6.22 31.48
CA GLU A 171 -24.59 -6.83 31.13
C GLU A 171 -25.02 -6.52 29.69
N ASN A 172 -24.56 -5.39 29.13
CA ASN A 172 -24.89 -4.96 27.77
C ASN A 172 -23.80 -5.30 26.74
N ARG A 173 -22.76 -6.04 27.13
CA ARG A 173 -21.66 -6.46 26.24
C ARG A 173 -21.95 -7.80 25.59
N THR A 174 -23.03 -7.86 24.81
CA THR A 174 -23.37 -9.03 23.99
C THR A 174 -22.61 -9.07 22.67
N SER A 175 -21.93 -7.98 22.32
CA SER A 175 -21.17 -7.80 21.08
C SER A 175 -19.88 -7.03 21.36
N ASP A 176 -18.83 -7.39 20.65
CA ASP A 176 -17.54 -6.71 20.74
C ASP A 176 -17.46 -5.58 19.71
N PRO A 177 -17.08 -4.35 20.13
CA PRO A 177 -16.92 -3.25 19.20
C PRO A 177 -15.63 -3.41 18.39
N LEU A 178 -15.70 -3.14 17.10
CA LEU A 178 -14.58 -3.13 16.17
C LEU A 178 -14.47 -1.72 15.57
N LEU A 179 -13.51 -0.95 16.08
CA LEU A 179 -13.23 0.39 15.61
C LEU A 179 -12.02 0.37 14.70
N VAL A 180 -12.16 0.87 13.48
CA VAL A 180 -11.05 0.96 12.53
C VAL A 180 -10.93 2.37 11.98
N LEU A 181 -9.68 2.84 11.88
CA LEU A 181 -9.34 4.13 11.32
C LEU A 181 -8.38 3.91 10.15
N PHE A 182 -8.79 4.25 8.94
CA PHE A 182 -7.95 4.19 7.75
C PHE A 182 -7.39 5.56 7.42
N GLU A 183 -6.07 5.68 7.29
CA GLU A 183 -5.41 6.93 6.94
C GLU A 183 -4.26 6.70 5.97
N TRP A 184 -3.90 7.73 5.21
CA TRP A 184 -2.66 7.72 4.44
C TRP A 184 -1.49 8.04 5.34
N LYS A 185 -0.43 7.22 5.31
CA LYS A 185 0.79 7.54 6.07
C LYS A 185 1.47 8.80 5.53
N SER A 186 1.60 8.86 4.21
CA SER A 186 2.42 9.85 3.51
C SER A 186 1.65 10.44 2.32
N PRO A 187 1.82 11.74 2.02
CA PRO A 187 1.28 12.34 0.80
C PRO A 187 1.99 11.86 -0.47
N THR A 188 3.17 11.23 -0.34
CA THR A 188 3.97 10.75 -1.46
C THR A 188 3.76 9.27 -1.72
N TYR A 189 3.77 8.89 -3.00
CA TYR A 189 3.86 7.50 -3.40
C TYR A 189 5.32 7.03 -3.37
N GLU A 190 5.53 5.80 -2.95
CA GLU A 190 6.84 5.15 -3.05
C GLU A 190 6.95 4.50 -4.41
N TYR A 191 8.07 4.73 -5.10
CA TYR A 191 8.36 4.10 -6.38
C TYR A 191 9.39 3.00 -6.15
N ILE A 192 9.03 1.77 -6.49
CA ILE A 192 9.97 0.66 -6.58
C ILE A 192 10.21 0.43 -8.06
N GLU A 193 11.41 0.74 -8.51
CA GLU A 193 11.85 0.42 -9.86
C GLU A 193 12.81 -0.77 -9.77
N ASP A 194 12.71 -1.70 -10.71
CA ASP A 194 13.74 -2.72 -10.86
C ASP A 194 15.07 -2.01 -11.11
N ILE A 195 16.08 -2.31 -10.29
CA ILE A 195 17.43 -1.80 -10.52
C ILE A 195 17.99 -2.55 -11.72
N LEU A 196 17.73 -2.01 -12.91
CA LEU A 196 18.45 -2.39 -14.10
C LEU A 196 19.88 -1.93 -13.89
N SER A 197 20.79 -2.88 -13.65
CA SER A 197 22.23 -2.63 -13.54
C SER A 197 22.79 -1.94 -14.79
N THR A 198 22.05 -1.98 -15.90
CA THR A 198 22.31 -1.33 -17.17
C THR A 198 21.60 0.03 -17.32
N THR A 199 21.56 0.90 -16.30
CA THR A 199 21.19 2.29 -16.55
C THR A 199 22.19 2.92 -17.52
N ILE A 200 21.76 3.86 -18.38
CA ILE A 200 22.64 4.51 -19.37
C ILE A 200 23.90 5.10 -18.70
N TRP A 201 23.76 5.65 -17.49
CA TRP A 201 24.89 6.19 -16.73
C TRP A 201 25.83 5.11 -16.19
N ASN A 202 25.28 3.99 -15.70
CA ASN A 202 26.09 2.87 -15.21
C ASN A 202 26.80 2.14 -16.37
N THR A 203 26.15 2.00 -17.53
CA THR A 203 26.76 1.42 -18.73
C THR A 203 27.83 2.34 -19.30
N LEU A 204 27.57 3.65 -19.39
CA LEU A 204 28.57 4.62 -19.84
C LEU A 204 29.78 4.66 -18.91
N GLY A 205 29.55 4.66 -17.59
CA GLY A 205 30.61 4.65 -16.58
C GLY A 205 31.46 3.38 -16.64
N SER A 206 30.82 2.20 -16.76
CA SER A 206 31.56 0.93 -16.87
C SER A 206 32.34 0.85 -18.19
N LEU A 207 31.74 1.26 -19.31
CA LEU A 207 32.41 1.30 -20.61
C LEU A 207 33.61 2.25 -20.61
N ALA A 208 33.46 3.44 -20.01
CA ALA A 208 34.57 4.37 -19.84
C ALA A 208 35.71 3.77 -18.99
N GLY A 209 35.38 3.06 -17.90
CA GLY A 209 36.37 2.32 -17.11
C GLY A 209 37.13 1.28 -17.91
N VAL A 210 36.42 0.49 -18.73
CA VAL A 210 37.04 -0.50 -19.64
C VAL A 210 37.94 0.19 -20.67
N PHE A 211 37.50 1.28 -21.30
CA PHE A 211 38.34 1.98 -22.28
C PHE A 211 39.59 2.61 -21.66
N VAL A 212 39.46 3.26 -20.50
CA VAL A 212 40.61 3.87 -19.80
C VAL A 212 41.63 2.80 -19.40
N THR A 213 41.17 1.67 -18.87
CA THR A 213 42.07 0.56 -18.51
C THR A 213 42.77 -0.04 -19.73
N LEU A 214 42.08 -0.17 -20.86
CA LEU A 214 42.64 -0.71 -22.10
C LEU A 214 43.67 0.23 -22.74
N ILE A 215 43.39 1.55 -22.77
CA ILE A 215 44.36 2.56 -23.24
C ILE A 215 45.61 2.56 -22.36
N LYS A 216 45.43 2.57 -21.04
CA LYS A 216 46.54 2.60 -20.08
C LYS A 216 47.37 1.32 -20.13
N ALA A 217 46.74 0.16 -20.30
CA ALA A 217 47.44 -1.09 -20.56
C ALA A 217 48.28 -1.01 -21.85
N GLY A 218 47.73 -0.44 -22.92
CA GLY A 218 48.45 -0.21 -24.18
C GLY A 218 49.72 0.64 -24.01
N GLU A 219 49.66 1.71 -23.23
CA GLU A 219 50.83 2.54 -22.92
C GLU A 219 51.91 1.75 -22.16
N TYR A 220 51.51 0.94 -21.18
CA TYR A 220 52.44 0.07 -20.45
C TYR A 220 53.09 -0.97 -21.38
N PHE A 221 52.32 -1.60 -22.27
CA PHE A 221 52.85 -2.54 -23.26
C PHE A 221 53.86 -1.86 -24.19
N TYR A 222 53.54 -0.66 -24.68
CA TYR A 222 54.46 0.11 -25.53
C TYR A 222 55.76 0.46 -24.78
N ALA A 223 55.66 0.95 -23.55
CA ALA A 223 56.82 1.26 -22.71
C ALA A 223 57.67 0.02 -22.43
N TRP A 224 57.04 -1.13 -22.18
CA TRP A 224 57.71 -2.42 -21.98
C TRP A 224 58.47 -2.87 -23.23
N ILE A 225 57.84 -2.84 -24.41
CA ILE A 225 58.51 -3.17 -25.69
C ILE A 225 59.70 -2.24 -25.94
N LYS A 226 59.53 -0.93 -25.73
CA LYS A 226 60.62 0.05 -25.89
C LYS A 226 61.78 -0.21 -24.91
N ARG A 227 61.48 -0.70 -23.71
CA ARG A 227 62.49 -1.11 -22.72
C ARG A 227 63.23 -2.37 -23.17
N MET A 228 62.50 -3.40 -23.61
CA MET A 228 63.07 -4.64 -24.12
C MET A 228 63.99 -4.40 -25.33
N ARG A 229 63.57 -3.55 -26.28
CA ARG A 229 64.42 -3.18 -27.43
C ARG A 229 65.72 -2.50 -27.00
N ARG A 230 65.67 -1.62 -25.99
CA ARG A 230 66.88 -0.99 -25.43
C ARG A 230 67.79 -2.00 -24.75
N PHE A 231 67.23 -2.93 -23.98
CA PHE A 231 68.00 -4.00 -23.34
C PHE A 231 68.74 -4.84 -24.38
N VAL A 232 68.05 -5.33 -25.41
CA VAL A 232 68.67 -6.11 -26.50
C VAL A 232 69.82 -5.34 -27.15
N ASN A 233 69.62 -4.08 -27.50
CA ASN A 233 70.66 -3.24 -28.12
C ASN A 233 71.85 -2.99 -27.16
N SER A 234 71.62 -2.87 -25.85
CA SER A 234 72.70 -2.69 -24.87
C SER A 234 73.52 -3.96 -24.62
N THR A 235 72.90 -5.15 -24.70
CA THR A 235 73.64 -6.43 -24.61
C THR A 235 74.52 -6.68 -25.83
N VAL A 236 74.11 -6.23 -27.02
CA VAL A 236 74.92 -6.35 -28.25
C VAL A 236 76.17 -5.46 -28.19
N CYS A 237 76.13 -4.33 -27.49
CA CYS A 237 77.29 -3.45 -27.32
C CYS A 237 78.28 -3.90 -26.22
N LEU A 238 77.93 -4.89 -25.40
CA LEU A 238 78.82 -5.43 -24.34
C LEU A 238 79.54 -6.72 -24.78
N THR A 239 79.32 -7.19 -26.01
CA THR A 239 79.94 -8.39 -26.59
C THR A 239 80.88 -8.09 -27.76
N VAL A 240 81.61 -6.97 -27.71
CA VAL A 240 82.74 -6.66 -28.61
C VAL A 240 83.97 -6.33 -27.78
#